data_AF-S7TGU9-F1
#
_entry.id   AF-S7TGU9-F1
#
_cell.length_a   1.000
_cell.length_b   1.000
_cell.length_c   1.000
_cell.angle_alpha   90.00
_cell.angle_beta   90.00
_cell.angle_gamma   90.00
#
_symmetry.space_group_name_H-M   'P 1'
#
loop_
_entity.id
_entity.type
_entity.pdbx_description
1 polymer ?
#
loop_
_entity_poly.entity_id
_entity_poly.type
_entity_poly.pdbx_seq_one_letter_code
_entity_poly.pdbx_strand_id
1 'polypeptide(L)'
;MMIRYLFFSMLMTAVVAAGSLAPTIAGADPVRRPKVAPVMTASEEAEIDALADRDIPEAFNRLKDPAIRLKKDVAYVAVERIFKHRRTEAVAYAERILQGPLTEVAAGRKISRGNDFSVATKVFEVFPEEAAERLPSLYGKSDGITRGNIVRAAGGVDGGTPIESLLTTALDDNTDAETASLEDSGPPLRVCDLAYNQLVLRHQIRDVLRTISPGHRIEVRDHHIAILKERLQTRSR
;
A
#
# COMPACT_ATOMS: atom_id res chain seq x y z
N MET A 1 -44.40 -43.20 60.51
CA MET A 1 -44.16 -41.94 61.25
C MET A 1 -43.03 -41.21 60.53
N MET A 2 -43.37 -40.09 59.87
CA MET A 2 -42.54 -38.96 59.38
C MET A 2 -41.36 -39.29 58.42
N ILE A 3 -41.46 -39.09 57.09
CA ILE A 3 -41.43 -37.82 56.31
C ILE A 3 -40.12 -37.02 56.54
N ARG A 4 -39.28 -36.84 55.49
CA ARG A 4 -38.89 -35.51 54.93
C ARG A 4 -37.74 -35.52 53.88
N TYR A 5 -38.07 -34.93 52.72
CA TYR A 5 -37.29 -34.18 51.71
C TYR A 5 -36.11 -34.86 50.96
N LEU A 6 -36.20 -35.19 49.67
CA LEU A 6 -36.21 -34.31 48.46
C LEU A 6 -35.10 -33.24 48.46
N PHE A 7 -33.99 -33.53 47.79
CA PHE A 7 -33.21 -32.50 47.09
C PHE A 7 -32.75 -32.99 45.72
N PHE A 8 -33.37 -32.38 44.73
CA PHE A 8 -32.99 -32.30 43.33
C PHE A 8 -31.60 -31.67 43.19
N SER A 9 -30.71 -32.25 42.38
CA SER A 9 -29.78 -31.43 41.60
C SER A 9 -29.40 -32.17 40.33
N MET A 10 -30.14 -31.80 39.29
CA MET A 10 -29.97 -32.20 37.91
C MET A 10 -28.79 -31.41 37.36
N LEU A 11 -27.66 -32.07 37.12
CA LEU A 11 -26.48 -31.46 36.51
C LEU A 11 -26.78 -31.20 35.03
N MET A 12 -27.13 -29.95 34.71
CA MET A 12 -27.31 -29.44 33.36
C MET A 12 -25.95 -29.27 32.69
N THR A 13 -25.61 -30.19 31.79
CA THR A 13 -24.45 -30.06 30.90
C THR A 13 -24.76 -28.99 29.85
N ALA A 14 -24.34 -27.75 30.12
CA ALA A 14 -24.39 -26.67 29.14
C ALA A 14 -23.33 -26.93 28.06
N VAL A 15 -23.79 -27.31 26.86
CA VAL A 15 -22.98 -27.29 25.64
C VAL A 15 -22.77 -25.82 25.27
N VAL A 16 -21.61 -25.26 25.63
CA VAL A 16 -21.17 -23.97 25.11
C VAL A 16 -20.72 -24.21 23.67
N ALA A 17 -21.60 -23.89 22.72
CA ALA A 17 -21.22 -23.72 21.33
C ALA A 17 -20.25 -22.54 21.25
N ALA A 18 -18.95 -22.84 21.15
CA ALA A 18 -17.93 -21.86 20.79
C ALA A 18 -18.15 -21.46 19.33
N GLY A 19 -19.05 -20.52 19.09
CA GLY A 19 -19.10 -19.79 17.84
C GLY A 19 -17.78 -19.07 17.67
N SER A 20 -16.99 -19.47 16.66
CA SER A 20 -15.74 -18.78 16.34
C SER A 20 -16.07 -17.36 15.89
N LEU A 21 -15.95 -16.40 16.80
CA LEU A 21 -15.84 -15.00 16.46
C LEU A 21 -14.45 -14.80 15.85
N ALA A 22 -14.31 -15.14 14.57
CA ALA A 22 -13.17 -14.69 13.80
C ALA A 22 -13.25 -13.15 13.76
N PRO A 23 -12.24 -12.41 14.25
CA PRO A 23 -12.24 -10.98 14.10
C PRO A 23 -12.14 -10.66 12.60
N THR A 24 -13.18 -10.02 12.06
CA THR A 24 -13.16 -9.41 10.73
C THR A 24 -12.22 -8.20 10.82
N ILE A 25 -10.93 -8.46 10.68
CA ILE A 25 -9.93 -7.41 10.50
C ILE A 25 -10.04 -6.98 9.03
N ALA A 26 -10.62 -5.81 8.80
CA ALA A 26 -10.66 -5.17 7.49
C ALA A 26 -9.21 -4.99 7.01
N GLY A 27 -8.79 -5.78 6.01
CA GLY A 27 -7.53 -5.55 5.35
C GLY A 27 -7.59 -4.34 4.42
N ALA A 28 -6.43 -3.88 3.98
CA ALA A 28 -6.33 -2.84 2.96
C ALA A 28 -6.62 -3.49 1.60
N ASP A 29 -7.89 -3.56 1.22
CA ASP A 29 -8.25 -3.81 -0.19
C ASP A 29 -7.47 -2.79 -1.06
N PRO A 30 -6.99 -3.18 -2.26
CA PRO A 30 -6.46 -2.23 -3.23
C PRO A 30 -7.44 -1.06 -3.35
N VAL A 31 -6.93 0.14 -3.60
CA VAL A 31 -7.80 1.33 -3.66
C VAL A 31 -8.75 1.19 -4.83
N ARG A 32 -9.92 0.66 -4.54
CA ARG A 32 -11.02 0.53 -5.49
C ARG A 32 -11.76 1.85 -5.56
N ARG A 33 -12.33 2.12 -6.73
CA ARG A 33 -13.29 3.20 -6.90
C ARG A 33 -14.27 3.20 -5.71
N PRO A 34 -14.50 4.34 -5.05
CA PRO A 34 -15.44 4.43 -3.94
C PRO A 34 -16.78 3.82 -4.33
N LYS A 35 -17.31 2.93 -3.48
CA LYS A 35 -18.63 2.29 -3.72
C LYS A 35 -19.77 3.31 -3.65
N VAL A 36 -19.57 4.39 -2.90
CA VAL A 36 -20.48 5.51 -2.71
C VAL A 36 -19.71 6.78 -3.01
N ALA A 37 -20.35 7.74 -3.69
CA ALA A 37 -19.74 9.04 -3.94
C ALA A 37 -19.36 9.71 -2.60
N PRO A 38 -18.13 10.23 -2.45
CA PRO A 38 -17.74 10.93 -1.24
C PRO A 38 -18.58 12.19 -1.05
N VAL A 39 -18.87 12.51 0.20
CA VAL A 39 -19.48 13.79 0.55
C VAL A 39 -18.43 14.88 0.40
N MET A 40 -18.58 15.71 -0.62
CA MET A 40 -17.77 16.90 -0.86
C MET A 40 -18.63 18.14 -0.63
N THR A 41 -18.02 19.18 -0.09
CA THR A 41 -18.64 20.51 -0.06
C THR A 41 -18.65 21.10 -1.47
N ALA A 42 -19.59 22.00 -1.77
CA ALA A 42 -19.64 22.68 -3.06
C ALA A 42 -18.33 23.43 -3.38
N SER A 43 -17.63 23.93 -2.35
CA SER A 43 -16.31 24.55 -2.50
C SER A 43 -15.25 23.53 -2.96
N GLU A 44 -15.20 22.36 -2.33
CA GLU A 44 -14.27 21.30 -2.72
C GLU A 44 -14.51 20.81 -4.15
N GLU A 45 -15.78 20.66 -4.56
CA GLU A 45 -16.12 20.28 -5.92
C GLU A 45 -15.68 21.34 -6.94
N ALA A 46 -16.01 22.61 -6.70
CA ALA A 46 -15.63 23.70 -7.59
C ALA A 46 -14.10 23.84 -7.71
N GLU A 47 -13.38 23.66 -6.60
CA GLU A 47 -11.91 23.68 -6.61
C GLU A 47 -11.32 22.51 -7.40
N ILE A 48 -11.84 21.29 -7.26
CA ILE A 48 -11.37 20.12 -8.01
C ILE A 48 -11.65 20.30 -9.51
N ASP A 49 -12.84 20.75 -9.86
CA ASP A 49 -13.24 20.92 -11.25
C ASP A 49 -12.39 22.01 -11.94
N ALA A 50 -12.02 23.07 -11.22
CA ALA A 50 -11.12 24.12 -11.73
C ALA A 50 -9.69 23.65 -12.01
N LEU A 51 -9.28 22.46 -11.53
CA LEU A 51 -7.94 21.90 -11.76
C LEU A 51 -7.86 21.08 -13.04
N ALA A 52 -8.98 20.67 -13.65
CA ALA A 52 -8.97 19.85 -14.86
C ALA A 52 -8.27 20.54 -16.04
N ASP A 53 -8.37 21.88 -16.11
CA ASP A 53 -7.77 22.70 -17.17
C ASP A 53 -6.35 23.20 -16.82
N ARG A 54 -5.83 22.87 -15.63
CA ARG A 54 -4.49 23.28 -15.19
C ARG A 54 -3.41 22.37 -15.76
N ASP A 55 -2.17 22.82 -15.67
CA ASP A 55 -1.03 21.98 -16.02
C ASP A 55 -0.86 20.84 -14.98
N ILE A 56 -0.21 19.74 -15.41
CA ILE A 56 -0.03 18.57 -14.53
C ILE A 56 0.74 18.93 -13.24
N PRO A 57 1.85 19.70 -13.28
CA PRO A 57 2.56 20.11 -12.06
C PRO A 57 1.70 20.86 -11.04
N GLU A 58 0.91 21.85 -11.49
CA GLU A 58 0.03 22.67 -10.65
C GLU A 58 -1.07 21.81 -10.04
N ALA A 59 -1.70 20.94 -10.84
CA ALA A 59 -2.70 19.99 -10.37
C ALA A 59 -2.12 19.02 -9.32
N PHE A 60 -0.94 18.45 -9.54
CA PHE A 60 -0.25 17.62 -8.55
C PHE A 60 0.05 18.40 -7.28
N ASN A 61 0.47 19.65 -7.39
CA ASN A 61 0.76 20.48 -6.23
C ASN A 61 -0.51 20.75 -5.40
N ARG A 62 -1.65 21.00 -6.06
CA ARG A 62 -2.92 21.20 -5.36
C ARG A 62 -3.42 19.93 -4.69
N LEU A 63 -3.24 18.76 -5.31
CA LEU A 63 -3.58 17.46 -4.72
C LEU A 63 -2.79 17.11 -3.45
N LYS A 64 -1.70 17.83 -3.14
CA LYS A 64 -0.97 17.68 -1.87
C LYS A 64 -1.71 18.29 -0.68
N ASP A 65 -2.70 19.15 -0.92
CA ASP A 65 -3.48 19.80 0.14
C ASP A 65 -4.06 18.74 1.09
N PRO A 66 -3.78 18.82 2.40
CA PRO A 66 -4.31 17.87 3.38
C PRO A 66 -5.83 17.71 3.34
N ALA A 67 -6.58 18.76 2.99
CA ALA A 67 -8.04 18.72 2.87
C ALA A 67 -8.52 17.71 1.80
N ILE A 68 -7.74 17.55 0.74
CA ILE A 68 -7.99 16.59 -0.34
C ILE A 68 -7.29 15.26 -0.03
N ARG A 69 -5.97 15.29 0.18
CA ARG A 69 -5.09 14.13 0.24
C ARG A 69 -5.45 13.15 1.37
N LEU A 70 -5.86 13.65 2.54
CA LEU A 70 -6.15 12.80 3.69
C LEU A 70 -7.52 12.10 3.58
N LYS A 71 -8.42 12.59 2.71
CA LYS A 71 -9.73 12.00 2.45
C LYS A 71 -9.63 11.04 1.26
N LYS A 72 -9.35 9.75 1.54
CA LYS A 72 -9.06 8.72 0.52
C LYS A 72 -10.01 8.74 -0.69
N ASP A 73 -11.32 8.82 -0.44
CA ASP A 73 -12.34 8.79 -1.49
C ASP A 73 -12.41 10.11 -2.27
N VAL A 74 -12.22 11.25 -1.59
CA VAL A 74 -12.14 12.57 -2.24
C VAL A 74 -10.89 12.65 -3.12
N ALA A 75 -9.73 12.19 -2.63
CA ALA A 75 -8.51 12.14 -3.41
C ALA A 75 -8.64 11.24 -4.65
N TYR A 76 -9.34 10.11 -4.54
CA TYR A 76 -9.65 9.26 -5.68
C TYR A 76 -10.47 10.01 -6.74
N VAL A 77 -11.60 10.61 -6.33
CA VAL A 77 -12.48 11.35 -7.24
C VAL A 77 -11.78 12.57 -7.83
N ALA A 78 -10.96 13.28 -7.05
CA ALA A 78 -10.18 14.41 -7.53
C ALA A 78 -9.21 14.00 -8.64
N VAL A 79 -8.38 12.97 -8.41
CA VAL A 79 -7.45 12.45 -9.42
C VAL A 79 -8.20 11.98 -10.67
N GLU A 80 -9.31 11.25 -10.49
CA GLU A 80 -10.12 10.78 -11.60
C GLU A 80 -10.67 11.94 -12.43
N ARG A 81 -11.25 12.97 -11.79
CA ARG A 81 -11.83 14.14 -12.49
C ARG A 81 -10.77 14.97 -13.20
N ILE A 82 -9.70 15.31 -12.50
CA ILE A 82 -8.63 16.19 -13.00
C ILE A 82 -7.93 15.56 -14.20
N PHE A 83 -7.60 14.26 -14.14
CA PHE A 83 -6.76 13.62 -15.15
C PHE A 83 -7.51 12.66 -16.07
N LYS A 84 -8.85 12.61 -16.03
CA LYS A 84 -9.68 11.67 -16.82
C LYS A 84 -9.27 11.57 -18.29
N HIS A 85 -8.96 12.71 -18.89
CA HIS A 85 -8.63 12.86 -20.31
C HIS A 85 -7.11 12.96 -20.58
N ARG A 86 -6.29 12.93 -19.53
CA ARG A 86 -4.83 13.13 -19.57
C ARG A 86 -4.09 12.09 -18.72
N ARG A 87 -4.66 10.87 -18.64
CA ARG A 87 -4.19 9.78 -17.77
C ARG A 87 -2.73 9.44 -18.02
N THR A 88 -2.36 9.25 -19.29
CA THR A 88 -0.99 8.94 -19.71
C THR A 88 0.01 10.01 -19.26
N GLU A 89 -0.35 11.29 -19.37
CA GLU A 89 0.50 12.40 -18.92
C GLU A 89 0.65 12.41 -17.40
N ALA A 90 -0.45 12.20 -16.67
CA ALA A 90 -0.45 12.16 -15.21
C ALA A 90 0.38 10.98 -14.67
N VAL A 91 0.23 9.80 -15.26
CA VAL A 91 1.02 8.60 -14.93
C VAL A 91 2.50 8.81 -15.24
N ALA A 92 2.84 9.39 -16.40
CA ALA A 92 4.22 9.74 -16.73
C ALA A 92 4.82 10.80 -15.77
N TYR A 93 4.01 11.73 -15.26
CA TYR A 93 4.43 12.67 -14.23
C TYR A 93 4.69 11.95 -12.89
N ALA A 94 3.79 11.05 -12.50
CA ALA A 94 3.94 10.23 -11.29
C ALA A 94 5.21 9.36 -11.34
N GLU A 95 5.57 8.81 -12.51
CA GLU A 95 6.82 8.05 -12.69
C GLU A 95 8.07 8.89 -12.42
N ARG A 96 8.09 10.14 -12.90
CA ARG A 96 9.21 11.06 -12.63
C ARG A 96 9.36 11.33 -11.13
N ILE A 97 8.27 11.34 -10.38
CA ILE A 97 8.33 11.46 -8.92
C ILE A 97 9.04 10.25 -8.31
N LEU A 98 8.74 9.03 -8.78
CA LEU A 98 9.33 7.78 -8.26
C LEU A 98 10.84 7.67 -8.50
N GLN A 99 11.37 8.32 -9.53
CA GLN A 99 12.80 8.27 -9.89
C GLN A 99 13.72 8.99 -8.91
N GLY A 100 13.19 9.87 -8.05
CA GLY A 100 13.99 10.52 -7.02
C GLY A 100 13.87 9.81 -5.67
N PRO A 101 14.86 9.96 -4.77
CA PRO A 101 14.75 9.41 -3.42
C PRO A 101 13.56 10.00 -2.66
N LEU A 102 12.93 9.20 -1.80
CA LEU A 102 11.79 9.65 -0.98
C LEU A 102 12.21 10.70 0.05
N THR A 103 13.46 10.61 0.49
CA THR A 103 14.08 11.56 1.40
C THR A 103 15.42 11.98 0.84
N GLU A 104 15.63 13.28 0.72
CA GLU A 104 16.87 13.87 0.22
C GLU A 104 17.54 14.72 1.31
N VAL A 105 18.86 14.86 1.24
CA VAL A 105 19.60 15.81 2.08
C VAL A 105 19.96 17.01 1.21
N ALA A 106 19.30 18.14 1.44
CA ALA A 106 19.57 19.39 0.74
C ALA A 106 19.99 20.46 1.75
N ALA A 107 21.12 21.13 1.50
CA ALA A 107 21.70 22.12 2.42
C ALA A 107 21.84 21.61 3.87
N GLY A 108 22.22 20.34 4.04
CA GLY A 108 22.37 19.71 5.36
C GLY A 108 21.06 19.41 6.08
N ARG A 109 19.90 19.59 5.44
CA ARG A 109 18.57 19.28 5.98
C ARG A 109 17.94 18.12 5.24
N LYS A 110 17.31 17.23 6.00
CA LYS A 110 16.50 16.13 5.49
C LYS A 110 15.17 16.68 4.98
N ILE A 111 14.93 16.60 3.68
CA ILE A 111 13.68 17.00 3.03
C ILE A 111 12.93 15.75 2.62
N SER A 112 11.68 15.61 3.08
CA SER A 112 10.82 14.51 2.70
C SER A 112 9.97 14.87 1.48
N ARG A 113 9.99 14.02 0.46
CA ARG A 113 9.12 14.05 -0.72
C ARG A 113 7.86 13.20 -0.51
N GLY A 114 7.49 12.92 0.75
CA GLY A 114 6.38 12.03 1.09
C GLY A 114 5.03 12.47 0.53
N ASN A 115 4.77 13.78 0.45
CA ASN A 115 3.52 14.30 -0.12
C ASN A 115 3.48 14.10 -1.65
N ASP A 116 4.58 14.38 -2.36
CA ASP A 116 4.69 14.11 -3.80
C ASP A 116 4.48 12.62 -4.08
N PHE A 117 5.15 11.77 -3.30
CA PHE A 117 5.03 10.33 -3.42
C PHE A 117 3.60 9.85 -3.17
N SER A 118 2.93 10.38 -2.13
CA SER A 118 1.54 10.04 -1.83
C SER A 118 0.58 10.37 -2.97
N VAL A 119 0.78 11.49 -3.66
CA VAL A 119 -0.05 11.86 -4.82
C VAL A 119 0.27 10.97 -6.02
N ALA A 120 1.55 10.70 -6.28
CA ALA A 120 1.98 9.79 -7.35
C ALA A 120 1.38 8.38 -7.19
N THR A 121 1.44 7.80 -5.98
CA THR A 121 0.81 6.51 -5.69
C THR A 121 -0.69 6.55 -5.95
N LYS A 122 -1.39 7.63 -5.55
CA LYS A 122 -2.82 7.78 -5.81
C LYS A 122 -3.15 7.79 -7.30
N VAL A 123 -2.31 8.41 -8.14
CA VAL A 123 -2.48 8.42 -9.59
C VAL A 123 -2.39 7.01 -10.17
N PHE A 124 -1.41 6.21 -9.74
CA PHE A 124 -1.32 4.80 -10.19
C PHE A 124 -2.49 3.94 -9.71
N GLU A 125 -3.00 4.19 -8.51
CA GLU A 125 -4.18 3.50 -7.97
C GLU A 125 -5.46 3.80 -8.75
N VAL A 126 -5.63 5.06 -9.19
CA VAL A 126 -6.82 5.50 -9.95
C VAL A 126 -6.76 5.05 -11.42
N PHE A 127 -5.55 4.95 -11.98
CA PHE A 127 -5.30 4.54 -13.37
C PHE A 127 -4.48 3.23 -13.42
N PRO A 128 -5.05 2.11 -12.95
CA PRO A 128 -4.29 0.87 -12.76
C PRO A 128 -3.89 0.20 -14.08
N GLU A 129 -4.63 0.40 -15.16
CA GLU A 129 -4.31 -0.15 -16.49
C GLU A 129 -3.04 0.50 -17.04
N GLU A 130 -2.99 1.84 -17.03
CA GLU A 130 -1.83 2.62 -17.46
C GLU A 130 -0.63 2.36 -16.54
N ALA A 131 -0.84 2.18 -15.24
CA ALA A 131 0.21 1.82 -14.30
C ALA A 131 0.77 0.41 -14.55
N ALA A 132 -0.10 -0.57 -14.83
CA ALA A 132 0.29 -1.96 -15.07
C ALA A 132 1.16 -2.12 -16.32
N GLU A 133 0.93 -1.30 -17.35
CA GLU A 133 1.76 -1.29 -18.56
C GLU A 133 3.17 -0.74 -18.29
N ARG A 134 3.27 0.26 -17.42
CA ARG A 134 4.49 1.09 -17.35
C ARG A 134 5.41 0.77 -16.16
N LEU A 135 4.86 0.46 -14.99
CA LEU A 135 5.65 0.20 -13.78
C LEU A 135 6.63 -0.98 -13.94
N PRO A 136 6.27 -2.13 -14.56
CA PRO A 136 7.23 -3.23 -14.78
C PRO A 136 8.39 -2.83 -15.69
N SER A 137 8.11 -2.09 -16.76
CA SER A 137 9.16 -1.58 -17.66
C SER A 137 10.07 -0.59 -16.94
N LEU A 138 9.51 0.31 -16.14
CA LEU A 138 10.28 1.25 -15.34
C LEU A 138 11.14 0.52 -14.30
N TYR A 139 10.61 -0.51 -13.64
CA TYR A 139 11.33 -1.30 -12.66
C TYR A 139 12.60 -1.93 -13.25
N GLY A 140 12.49 -2.58 -14.42
CA GLY A 140 13.60 -3.29 -15.05
C GLY A 140 14.78 -2.43 -15.51
N LYS A 141 14.60 -1.11 -15.65
CA LYS A 141 15.64 -0.16 -16.08
C LYS A 141 16.14 0.79 -14.99
N SER A 142 15.71 0.58 -13.75
CA SER A 142 15.89 1.52 -12.64
C SER A 142 16.94 1.06 -11.63
N ASP A 143 17.49 2.00 -10.86
CA ASP A 143 18.37 1.70 -9.72
C ASP A 143 17.59 1.11 -8.52
N GLY A 144 18.29 0.72 -7.46
CA GLY A 144 17.67 0.10 -6.27
C GLY A 144 16.65 1.02 -5.56
N ILE A 145 16.98 2.31 -5.44
CA ILE A 145 16.10 3.31 -4.80
C ILE A 145 14.79 3.47 -5.59
N THR A 146 14.91 3.67 -6.89
CA THR A 146 13.77 3.84 -7.80
C THR A 146 12.95 2.55 -7.87
N ARG A 147 13.58 1.36 -7.92
CA ARG A 147 12.88 0.07 -7.83
C ARG A 147 12.10 -0.07 -6.52
N GLY A 148 12.68 0.32 -5.39
CA GLY A 148 11.99 0.33 -4.11
C GLY A 148 10.77 1.27 -4.08
N ASN A 149 10.90 2.45 -4.68
CA ASN A 149 9.79 3.39 -4.86
C ASN A 149 8.66 2.81 -5.73
N ILE A 150 9.02 2.14 -6.83
CA ILE A 150 8.05 1.46 -7.70
C ILE A 150 7.31 0.36 -6.94
N VAL A 151 8.02 -0.46 -6.16
CA VAL A 151 7.40 -1.50 -5.33
C VAL A 151 6.40 -0.91 -4.35
N ARG A 152 6.78 0.16 -3.62
CA ARG A 152 5.87 0.86 -2.70
C ARG A 152 4.62 1.38 -3.42
N ALA A 153 4.79 1.98 -4.60
CA ALA A 153 3.67 2.51 -5.38
C ALA A 153 2.76 1.39 -5.90
N ALA A 154 3.34 0.29 -6.39
CA ALA A 154 2.63 -0.85 -6.97
C ALA A 154 1.73 -1.59 -5.97
N GLY A 155 2.03 -1.53 -4.67
CA GLY A 155 1.27 -2.24 -3.63
C GLY A 155 -0.24 -1.94 -3.63
N GLY A 156 -0.62 -0.69 -3.92
CA GLY A 156 -2.02 -0.25 -3.98
C GLY A 156 -2.72 -0.44 -5.33
N VAL A 157 -1.98 -0.79 -6.39
CA VAL A 157 -2.47 -0.78 -7.78
C VAL A 157 -3.21 -2.07 -8.11
N ASP A 158 -4.46 -1.98 -8.59
CA ASP A 158 -5.24 -3.13 -9.05
C ASP A 158 -4.96 -3.47 -10.52
N GLY A 159 -3.67 -3.66 -10.85
CA GLY A 159 -3.19 -3.84 -12.23
C GLY A 159 -3.07 -5.28 -12.69
N GLY A 160 -3.74 -6.23 -12.02
CA GLY A 160 -3.73 -7.65 -12.38
C GLY A 160 -2.35 -8.33 -12.37
N THR A 161 -2.18 -9.32 -13.25
CA THR A 161 -0.96 -10.16 -13.35
C THR A 161 0.34 -9.36 -13.54
N PRO A 162 0.41 -8.29 -14.35
CA PRO A 162 1.63 -7.50 -14.48
C PRO A 162 2.15 -6.94 -13.14
N ILE A 163 1.26 -6.38 -12.32
CA ILE A 163 1.63 -5.84 -11.00
C ILE A 163 1.97 -6.96 -10.02
N GLU A 164 1.20 -8.06 -10.03
CA GLU A 164 1.48 -9.21 -9.18
C GLU A 164 2.84 -9.84 -9.49
N SER A 165 3.17 -9.96 -10.79
CA SER A 165 4.47 -10.46 -11.25
C SER A 165 5.59 -9.53 -10.85
N LEU A 166 5.42 -8.20 -10.98
CA LEU A 166 6.41 -7.21 -10.53
C LEU A 166 6.72 -7.39 -9.04
N LEU A 167 5.68 -7.43 -8.20
CA LEU A 167 5.86 -7.56 -6.75
C LEU A 167 6.49 -8.91 -6.36
N THR A 168 6.10 -10.00 -7.03
CA THR A 168 6.66 -11.33 -6.77
C THR A 168 8.12 -11.40 -7.19
N THR A 169 8.48 -10.91 -8.38
CA THR A 169 9.88 -10.84 -8.84
C THR A 169 10.74 -9.98 -7.93
N ALA A 170 10.20 -8.89 -7.39
CA ALA A 170 10.91 -8.02 -6.47
C ALA A 170 11.31 -8.71 -5.15
N LEU A 171 10.70 -9.85 -4.78
CA LEU A 171 11.14 -10.66 -3.62
C LEU A 171 12.53 -11.29 -3.79
N ASP A 172 13.06 -11.34 -5.02
CA ASP A 172 14.43 -11.81 -5.31
C ASP A 172 15.45 -10.67 -5.41
N ASP A 173 15.01 -9.41 -5.28
CA ASP A 173 15.84 -8.22 -5.47
C ASP A 173 16.45 -7.73 -4.14
N ASN A 174 17.71 -8.09 -3.91
CA ASN A 174 18.44 -7.74 -2.69
C ASN A 174 19.11 -6.36 -2.74
N THR A 175 18.84 -5.53 -3.76
CA THR A 175 19.45 -4.20 -3.83
C THR A 175 18.88 -3.25 -2.79
N ASP A 176 19.72 -2.33 -2.30
CA ASP A 176 19.29 -1.32 -1.33
C ASP A 176 18.24 -0.39 -1.96
N ALA A 177 17.11 -0.26 -1.28
CA ALA A 177 15.99 0.58 -1.70
C ALA A 177 15.95 1.94 -0.97
N GLU A 178 16.85 2.13 -0.02
CA GLU A 178 16.99 3.32 0.81
C GLU A 178 18.47 3.62 1.01
N THR A 179 18.79 4.90 1.17
CA THR A 179 20.14 5.31 1.61
C THR A 179 20.22 5.14 3.12
N ALA A 180 21.31 4.53 3.62
CA ALA A 180 21.54 4.40 5.04
C ALA A 180 21.60 5.78 5.73
N SER A 181 20.82 5.97 6.79
CA SER A 181 20.97 7.11 7.71
C SER A 181 21.81 6.70 8.92
N LEU A 182 22.60 7.64 9.47
CA LEU A 182 23.29 7.46 10.75
C LEU A 182 22.31 7.30 11.93
N GLU A 183 21.06 7.73 11.74
CA GLU A 183 19.99 7.65 12.74
C GLU A 183 19.25 6.30 12.71
N ASP A 184 19.43 5.50 11.66
CA ASP A 184 18.67 4.27 11.48
C ASP A 184 19.23 3.14 12.36
N SER A 185 18.34 2.49 13.12
CA SER A 185 18.69 1.30 13.88
C SER A 185 18.71 0.08 12.95
N GLY A 186 19.83 -0.16 12.26
CA GLY A 186 20.06 -1.35 11.45
C GLY A 186 20.31 -1.06 9.97
N PRO A 187 20.49 -2.13 9.15
CA PRO A 187 20.74 -1.98 7.73
C PRO A 187 19.50 -1.44 6.99
N PRO A 188 19.70 -0.68 5.89
CA PRO A 188 18.61 -0.11 5.11
C PRO A 188 17.66 -1.19 4.59
N LEU A 189 16.45 -0.79 4.19
CA LEU A 189 15.54 -1.71 3.53
C LEU A 189 16.04 -2.03 2.12
N ARG A 190 15.93 -3.31 1.74
CA ARG A 190 16.14 -3.78 0.37
C ARG A 190 14.84 -3.76 -0.42
N VAL A 191 14.93 -3.87 -1.73
CA VAL A 191 13.74 -3.96 -2.60
C VAL A 191 12.86 -5.16 -2.23
N CYS A 192 13.45 -6.32 -1.91
CA CYS A 192 12.74 -7.51 -1.46
C CYS A 192 12.00 -7.33 -0.11
N ASP A 193 12.56 -6.55 0.81
CA ASP A 193 11.92 -6.22 2.09
C ASP A 193 10.64 -5.38 1.85
N LEU A 194 10.70 -4.45 0.90
CA LEU A 194 9.54 -3.64 0.51
C LEU A 194 8.48 -4.48 -0.20
N ALA A 195 8.90 -5.37 -1.10
CA ALA A 195 8.00 -6.25 -1.84
C ALA A 195 7.24 -7.20 -0.90
N TYR A 196 7.94 -7.73 0.10
CA TYR A 196 7.35 -8.50 1.19
C TYR A 196 6.22 -7.72 1.88
N ASN A 197 6.50 -6.47 2.30
CA ASN A 197 5.52 -5.65 2.99
C ASN A 197 4.27 -5.39 2.15
N GLN A 198 4.44 -5.14 0.84
CA GLN A 198 3.31 -4.92 -0.06
C GLN A 198 2.48 -6.19 -0.25
N LEU A 199 3.12 -7.34 -0.49
CA LEU A 199 2.41 -8.60 -0.71
C LEU A 199 1.68 -9.11 0.55
N VAL A 200 2.30 -8.99 1.72
CA VAL A 200 1.65 -9.35 3.00
C VAL A 200 0.41 -8.50 3.23
N LEU A 201 0.51 -7.19 2.99
CA LEU A 201 -0.61 -6.26 3.15
C LEU A 201 -1.73 -6.55 2.13
N ARG A 202 -1.37 -6.66 0.85
CA ARG A 202 -2.30 -6.86 -0.28
C ARG A 202 -3.08 -8.17 -0.16
N HIS A 203 -2.39 -9.26 0.16
CA HIS A 203 -2.98 -10.61 0.19
C HIS A 203 -3.42 -11.07 1.58
N GLN A 204 -3.29 -10.18 2.58
CA GLN A 204 -3.63 -10.45 3.99
C GLN A 204 -3.04 -11.78 4.48
N ILE A 205 -1.78 -12.02 4.14
CA ILE A 205 -1.13 -13.29 4.45
C ILE A 205 -0.93 -13.37 5.96
N ARG A 206 -1.53 -14.39 6.57
CA ARG A 206 -1.46 -14.65 8.02
C ARG A 206 -0.19 -15.40 8.37
N ASP A 207 0.12 -15.50 9.66
CA ASP A 207 1.22 -16.31 10.20
C ASP A 207 2.60 -16.01 9.59
N VAL A 208 2.78 -14.75 9.19
CA VAL A 208 4.05 -14.15 8.80
C VAL A 208 4.18 -12.81 9.52
N LEU A 209 5.39 -12.27 9.61
CA LEU A 209 5.60 -10.94 10.17
C LEU A 209 4.75 -9.92 9.41
N ARG A 210 3.98 -9.08 10.11
CA ARG A 210 3.12 -8.10 9.45
C ARG A 210 3.91 -7.11 8.59
N THR A 211 5.12 -6.74 9.03
CA THR A 211 5.95 -5.75 8.35
C THR A 211 7.42 -5.94 8.74
N ILE A 212 8.30 -6.01 7.74
CA ILE A 212 9.75 -5.94 7.88
C ILE A 212 10.19 -4.47 7.92
N SER A 213 11.12 -4.15 8.82
CA SER A 213 11.66 -2.80 9.05
C SER A 213 13.17 -2.84 9.30
N PRO A 214 13.87 -1.68 9.24
CA PRO A 214 15.30 -1.57 9.56
C PRO A 214 15.71 -2.21 10.90
N GLY A 215 14.81 -2.17 11.90
CA GLY A 215 15.05 -2.73 13.23
C GLY A 215 15.18 -4.26 13.29
N HIS A 216 14.81 -4.98 12.23
CA HIS A 216 15.02 -6.42 12.14
C HIS A 216 16.39 -6.73 11.56
N ARG A 217 17.08 -7.73 12.12
CA ARG A 217 18.31 -8.27 11.53
C ARG A 217 18.03 -8.88 10.16
N ILE A 218 19.00 -8.82 9.24
CA ILE A 218 18.87 -9.34 7.87
C ILE A 218 18.41 -10.79 7.85
N GLU A 219 18.93 -11.64 8.74
CA GLU A 219 18.57 -13.07 8.75
C GLU A 219 17.09 -13.30 9.10
N VAL A 220 16.51 -12.45 9.96
CA VAL A 220 15.08 -12.49 10.29
C VAL A 220 14.24 -12.05 9.09
N ARG A 221 14.69 -11.02 8.37
CA ARG A 221 14.01 -10.54 7.16
C ARG A 221 13.99 -11.64 6.08
N ASP A 222 15.16 -12.23 5.82
CA ASP A 222 15.33 -13.29 4.83
C ASP A 222 14.49 -14.53 5.15
N HIS A 223 14.44 -14.92 6.44
CA HIS A 223 13.59 -16.02 6.89
C HIS A 223 12.11 -15.79 6.58
N HIS A 224 11.59 -14.59 6.86
CA HIS A 224 10.20 -14.27 6.58
C HIS A 224 9.90 -14.15 5.09
N ILE A 225 10.84 -13.61 4.29
CA ILE A 225 10.73 -13.58 2.83
C ILE A 225 10.66 -14.99 2.25
N ALA A 226 11.48 -15.92 2.75
CA ALA A 226 11.44 -17.32 2.33
C ALA A 226 10.07 -17.97 2.61
N ILE A 227 9.53 -17.79 3.82
CA ILE A 227 8.18 -18.29 4.19
C ILE A 227 7.12 -17.71 3.25
N LEU A 228 7.20 -16.42 2.91
CA LEU A 228 6.25 -15.79 2.00
C LEU A 228 6.31 -16.43 0.61
N LYS A 229 7.51 -16.64 0.06
CA LYS A 229 7.71 -17.27 -1.26
C LYS A 229 7.07 -18.66 -1.33
N GLU A 230 7.27 -19.50 -0.31
CA GLU A 230 6.67 -20.84 -0.24
C GLU A 230 5.14 -20.81 -0.24
N ARG A 231 4.54 -19.84 0.47
CA ARG A 231 3.08 -19.67 0.52
C ARG A 231 2.50 -19.22 -0.82
N LEU A 232 3.17 -18.32 -1.52
CA LEU A 232 2.75 -17.84 -2.84
C LEU A 232 2.80 -18.97 -3.89
N GLN A 233 3.83 -19.81 -3.83
CA GLN A 233 3.94 -21.00 -4.69
C GLN A 233 2.80 -22.00 -4.45
N THR A 234 2.41 -22.21 -3.19
CA THR A 234 1.34 -23.14 -2.83
C THR A 234 -0.03 -22.64 -3.29
N ARG A 235 -0.26 -21.32 -3.30
CA ARG A 235 -1.51 -20.71 -3.80
C ARG A 235 -1.65 -20.71 -5.32
N SER A 236 -0.55 -20.86 -6.04
CA SER A 236 -0.52 -20.85 -7.51
C SER A 236 -0.70 -22.25 -8.13
N ARG A 237 -0.81 -23.29 -7.30
CA ARG A 237 -1.10 -24.68 -7.67
C ARG A 237 -2.56 -25.00 -7.40
#